data_AF-A0A7X0WE31-F1
#
_entry.id   AF-A0A7X0WE31-F1
#
_cell.length_a   1.000
_cell.length_b   1.000
_cell.length_c   1.000
_cell.angle_alpha   90.00
_cell.angle_beta   90.00
_cell.angle_gamma   90.00
#
_symmetry.space_group_name_H-M   'P 1'
#
loop_
_entity.id
_entity.type
_entity.pdbx_description
1 polymer ?
#
loop_
_entity_poly.entity_id
_entity_poly.type
_entity_poly.pdbx_seq_one_letter_code
_entity_poly.pdbx_strand_id
1 'polypeptide(L)'
;MKKLSLAVLSFLLLLAGCGQADTEDAYNTAIQKGLDAIASENYVKAEAAFELALEDKKADDKAKAYLVQTKAMQVATDAYAKKDYKKTKKEVANVIREKQGSDALVQKATALQTKVSALEKQEQNLQTKWTAIEKAIQAKDYDAASTQVTALLQEDLSEFPAMKKQAEEAQTKIMTEKQALAKQQEEAQAAKEKQEAEQKTAEKEAPMDGADANVEAIAPTGDEIYQAGAALIYADMMAQGQSAGSFIIDENYQWQGEDMAATYAFQVYDAASPNPIATYWYFADTQEVQRQ
;
A
#
# COMPACT_ATOMS: atom_id res chain seq x y z
N MET A 1 65.70 -24.47 -79.35
CA MET A 1 65.74 -24.60 -77.87
C MET A 1 66.08 -23.25 -77.26
N LYS A 2 65.27 -22.85 -76.27
CA LYS A 2 65.64 -22.03 -75.10
C LYS A 2 66.11 -20.59 -75.37
N LYS A 3 65.26 -19.64 -74.94
CA LYS A 3 65.56 -18.39 -74.20
C LYS A 3 64.69 -17.23 -74.70
N LEU A 4 63.38 -17.31 -74.45
CA LEU A 4 62.51 -16.12 -74.46
C LEU A 4 61.32 -16.36 -73.53
N SER A 5 61.64 -16.59 -72.26
CA SER A 5 60.67 -16.67 -71.16
C SER A 5 61.38 -16.21 -69.89
N LEU A 6 61.71 -14.93 -69.84
CA LEU A 6 62.26 -14.30 -68.62
C LEU A 6 62.05 -12.78 -68.61
N ALA A 7 60.88 -12.31 -69.03
CA ALA A 7 60.54 -10.88 -68.97
C ALA A 7 59.12 -10.58 -68.46
N VAL A 8 58.32 -11.60 -68.13
CA VAL A 8 56.93 -11.42 -67.64
C VAL A 8 56.79 -11.73 -66.15
N LEU A 9 57.83 -12.27 -65.51
CA LEU A 9 57.83 -12.63 -64.08
C LEU A 9 58.38 -11.52 -63.14
N SER A 10 58.71 -10.33 -63.66
CA SER A 10 59.17 -9.19 -62.86
C SER A 10 58.12 -8.10 -62.64
N PHE A 11 56.91 -8.23 -63.21
CA PHE A 11 55.82 -7.27 -63.00
C PHE A 11 54.79 -7.73 -61.95
N LEU A 12 54.94 -8.95 -61.41
CA LEU A 12 54.02 -9.57 -60.45
C LEU A 12 54.48 -9.47 -58.99
N LEU A 13 55.62 -8.83 -58.72
CA LEU A 13 56.19 -8.67 -57.37
C LEU A 13 56.01 -7.27 -56.77
N LEU A 14 55.25 -6.39 -57.43
CA LEU A 14 54.89 -5.06 -56.90
C LEU A 14 53.48 -5.01 -56.26
N LEU A 15 52.80 -6.16 -56.13
CA LEU A 15 51.42 -6.25 -55.60
C LEU A 15 51.32 -6.92 -54.21
N ALA A 16 52.39 -6.91 -53.42
CA ALA A 16 52.37 -7.31 -52.02
C ALA A 16 52.84 -6.15 -51.15
N GLY A 17 52.01 -5.11 -51.04
CA GLY A 17 52.40 -3.88 -50.35
C GLY A 17 51.30 -2.84 -50.16
N CYS A 18 50.03 -3.24 -50.04
CA CYS A 18 48.91 -2.39 -49.58
C CYS A 18 47.92 -3.25 -48.77
N GLY A 19 48.34 -3.79 -47.62
CA GLY A 19 47.50 -4.63 -46.76
C GLY A 19 46.96 -3.93 -45.51
N GLN A 20 47.06 -2.59 -45.43
CA GLN A 20 46.85 -1.85 -44.18
C GLN A 20 45.81 -0.73 -44.28
N ALA A 21 45.23 -0.51 -45.46
CA ALA A 21 44.18 0.50 -45.66
C ALA A 21 42.77 -0.04 -45.36
N ASP A 22 42.51 -1.33 -45.63
CA ASP A 22 41.15 -1.90 -45.51
C ASP A 22 40.69 -2.12 -44.05
N THR A 23 41.63 -2.35 -43.12
CA THR A 23 41.31 -2.63 -41.70
C THR A 23 40.85 -1.40 -40.94
N GLU A 24 41.32 -0.21 -41.33
CA GLU A 24 40.90 1.04 -40.70
C GLU A 24 39.47 1.43 -41.13
N ASP A 25 39.13 1.15 -42.39
CA ASP A 25 37.78 1.33 -42.92
C ASP A 25 36.76 0.36 -42.30
N ALA A 26 37.14 -0.91 -42.09
CA ALA A 26 36.27 -1.91 -41.45
C ALA A 26 35.95 -1.53 -39.99
N TYR A 27 36.98 -1.20 -39.20
CA TYR A 27 36.82 -0.76 -37.81
C TYR A 27 35.92 0.48 -37.71
N ASN A 28 36.23 1.54 -38.48
CA ASN A 28 35.47 2.79 -38.41
C ASN A 28 34.02 2.60 -38.84
N THR A 29 33.78 1.75 -39.85
CA THR A 29 32.44 1.37 -40.29
C THR A 29 31.67 0.65 -39.18
N ALA A 30 32.30 -0.28 -38.47
CA ALA A 30 31.69 -1.02 -37.37
C ALA A 30 31.34 -0.10 -36.19
N ILE A 31 32.25 0.81 -35.81
CA ILE A 31 32.00 1.83 -34.78
C ILE A 31 30.79 2.70 -35.16
N GLN A 32 30.76 3.22 -36.40
CA GLN A 32 29.66 4.08 -36.84
C GLN A 32 28.31 3.34 -36.83
N LYS A 33 28.27 2.09 -37.34
CA LYS A 33 27.07 1.24 -37.27
C LYS A 33 26.59 1.02 -35.84
N GLY A 34 27.51 0.86 -34.90
CA GLY A 34 27.19 0.73 -33.48
C GLY A 34 26.55 1.99 -32.91
N LEU A 35 27.10 3.16 -33.22
CA LEU A 35 26.56 4.45 -32.80
C LEU A 35 25.19 4.76 -33.44
N ASP A 36 25.01 4.44 -34.72
CA ASP A 36 23.73 4.58 -35.41
C ASP A 36 22.65 3.65 -34.81
N ALA A 37 23.05 2.43 -34.44
CA ALA A 37 22.19 1.49 -33.75
C ALA A 37 21.82 1.96 -32.34
N ILE A 38 22.74 2.59 -31.59
CA ILE A 38 22.43 3.28 -30.31
C ILE A 38 21.39 4.38 -30.54
N ALA A 39 21.56 5.20 -31.58
CA ALA A 39 20.63 6.30 -31.88
C ALA A 39 19.22 5.77 -32.18
N SER A 40 19.14 4.60 -32.82
CA SER A 40 17.90 3.89 -33.13
C SER A 40 17.42 2.97 -32.00
N GLU A 41 18.05 3.02 -30.82
CA GLU A 41 17.75 2.19 -29.64
C GLU A 41 17.78 0.67 -29.89
N ASN A 42 18.52 0.24 -30.92
CA ASN A 42 18.71 -1.17 -31.23
C ASN A 42 20.01 -1.67 -30.60
N TYR A 43 19.99 -1.89 -29.28
CA TYR A 43 21.17 -2.24 -28.50
C TYR A 43 21.77 -3.59 -28.92
N VAL A 44 20.96 -4.54 -29.39
CA VAL A 44 21.44 -5.83 -29.91
C VAL A 44 22.29 -5.64 -31.18
N LYS A 45 21.84 -4.78 -32.11
CA LYS A 45 22.64 -4.45 -33.31
C LYS A 45 23.88 -3.64 -32.95
N ALA A 46 23.77 -2.73 -31.98
CA ALA A 46 24.90 -1.95 -31.51
C ALA A 46 25.98 -2.85 -30.89
N GLU A 47 25.58 -3.81 -30.06
CA GLU A 47 26.45 -4.80 -29.44
C GLU A 47 27.24 -5.56 -30.51
N ALA A 48 26.56 -6.16 -31.49
CA ALA A 48 27.20 -6.90 -32.58
C ALA A 48 28.17 -6.02 -33.39
N ALA A 49 27.82 -4.75 -33.63
CA ALA A 49 28.70 -3.83 -34.36
C ALA A 49 29.97 -3.48 -33.56
N PHE A 50 29.87 -3.27 -32.25
CA PHE A 50 31.06 -3.04 -31.42
C PHE A 50 31.91 -4.29 -31.22
N GLU A 51 31.30 -5.48 -31.21
CA GLU A 51 32.04 -6.75 -31.23
C GLU A 51 32.86 -6.88 -32.52
N LEU A 52 32.28 -6.57 -33.69
CA LEU A 52 33.01 -6.53 -34.97
C LEU A 52 34.16 -5.52 -34.95
N ALA A 53 33.95 -4.32 -34.40
CA ALA A 53 35.03 -3.33 -34.26
C ALA A 53 36.18 -3.87 -33.40
N LEU A 54 35.89 -4.65 -32.37
CA LEU A 54 36.89 -5.29 -31.52
C LEU A 54 37.53 -6.52 -32.16
N GLU A 55 36.93 -7.16 -33.15
CA GLU A 55 37.60 -8.19 -33.95
C GLU A 55 38.79 -7.60 -34.72
N ASP A 56 38.60 -6.40 -35.29
CA ASP A 56 39.62 -5.65 -36.01
C ASP A 56 40.66 -5.00 -35.08
N LYS A 57 40.19 -4.36 -33.99
CA LYS A 57 41.06 -3.66 -33.01
C LYS A 57 40.77 -4.11 -31.57
N LYS A 58 41.18 -5.34 -31.23
CA LYS A 58 40.95 -6.00 -29.91
C LYS A 58 41.33 -5.17 -28.68
N ALA A 59 42.36 -4.34 -28.80
CA ALA A 59 42.88 -3.56 -27.69
C ALA A 59 42.25 -2.15 -27.57
N ASP A 60 41.35 -1.75 -28.48
CA ASP A 60 40.78 -0.41 -28.50
C ASP A 60 39.86 -0.13 -27.30
N ASP A 61 40.25 0.79 -26.43
CA ASP A 61 39.54 1.02 -25.17
C ASP A 61 38.18 1.71 -25.38
N LYS A 62 38.05 2.54 -26.42
CA LYS A 62 36.80 3.21 -26.76
C LYS A 62 35.75 2.22 -27.26
N ALA A 63 36.13 1.30 -28.16
CA ALA A 63 35.25 0.22 -28.61
C ALA A 63 34.82 -0.71 -27.47
N LYS A 64 35.73 -1.05 -26.54
CA LYS A 64 35.38 -1.80 -25.32
C LYS A 64 34.38 -1.04 -24.45
N ALA A 65 34.59 0.26 -24.23
CA ALA A 65 33.69 1.08 -23.44
C ALA A 65 32.29 1.17 -24.08
N TYR A 66 32.21 1.32 -25.40
CA TYR A 66 30.94 1.27 -26.13
C TYR A 66 30.23 -0.07 -25.95
N LEU A 67 30.95 -1.19 -26.08
CA LEU A 67 30.38 -2.52 -25.90
C LEU A 67 29.84 -2.71 -24.47
N VAL A 68 30.62 -2.32 -23.45
CA VAL A 68 30.24 -2.41 -22.04
C VAL A 68 28.98 -1.60 -21.75
N GLN A 69 28.94 -0.32 -22.17
CA GLN A 69 27.75 0.50 -21.98
C GLN A 69 26.54 -0.05 -22.72
N THR A 70 26.72 -0.52 -23.95
CA THR A 70 25.62 -1.06 -24.77
C THR A 70 24.99 -2.28 -24.10
N LYS A 71 25.83 -3.22 -23.63
CA LYS A 71 25.38 -4.41 -22.89
C LYS A 71 24.62 -4.02 -21.62
N ALA A 72 25.16 -3.09 -20.83
CA ALA A 72 24.50 -2.61 -19.62
C ALA A 72 23.15 -1.92 -19.94
N MET A 73 23.10 -1.11 -20.99
CA MET A 73 21.87 -0.43 -21.40
C MET A 73 20.79 -1.41 -21.86
N GLN A 74 21.16 -2.43 -22.63
CA GLN A 74 20.25 -3.50 -23.04
C GLN A 74 19.64 -4.22 -21.83
N VAL A 75 20.46 -4.58 -20.85
CA VAL A 75 19.96 -5.21 -19.62
C VAL A 75 19.08 -4.25 -18.83
N ALA A 76 19.42 -2.96 -18.78
CA ALA A 76 18.61 -1.94 -18.11
C ALA A 76 17.22 -1.80 -18.74
N THR A 77 17.13 -1.76 -20.07
CA THR A 77 15.86 -1.64 -20.80
C THR A 77 15.00 -2.89 -20.68
N ASP A 78 15.62 -4.08 -20.73
CA ASP A 78 14.91 -5.34 -20.51
C ASP A 78 14.36 -5.45 -19.08
N ALA A 79 15.16 -5.04 -18.10
CA ALA A 79 14.73 -4.99 -16.70
C ALA A 79 13.59 -3.99 -16.51
N TYR A 80 13.66 -2.83 -17.17
CA TYR A 80 12.63 -1.80 -17.10
C TYR A 80 11.30 -2.31 -17.66
N ALA A 81 11.33 -2.97 -18.82
CA ALA A 81 10.14 -3.57 -19.43
C ALA A 81 9.50 -4.66 -18.54
N LYS A 82 10.31 -5.34 -17.73
CA LYS A 82 9.87 -6.34 -16.74
C LYS A 82 9.53 -5.74 -15.38
N LYS A 83 9.54 -4.40 -15.25
CA LYS A 83 9.33 -3.66 -14.01
C LYS A 83 10.31 -3.99 -12.87
N ASP A 84 11.48 -4.54 -13.20
CA ASP A 84 12.58 -4.76 -12.25
C ASP A 84 13.42 -3.48 -12.08
N TYR A 85 12.84 -2.49 -11.41
CA TYR A 85 13.42 -1.16 -11.24
C TYR A 85 14.74 -1.18 -10.45
N LYS A 86 14.92 -2.15 -9.54
CA LYS A 86 16.17 -2.33 -8.81
C LYS A 86 17.30 -2.70 -9.78
N LYS A 87 17.06 -3.66 -10.67
CA LYS A 87 18.03 -4.05 -11.69
C LYS A 87 18.23 -2.95 -12.72
N THR A 88 17.17 -2.27 -13.17
CA THR A 88 17.30 -1.12 -14.07
C THR A 88 18.24 -0.06 -13.49
N LYS A 89 18.04 0.36 -12.23
CA LYS A 89 18.91 1.36 -11.56
C LYS A 89 20.37 0.93 -11.50
N LYS A 90 20.61 -0.34 -11.20
CA LYS A 90 21.97 -0.88 -11.15
C LYS A 90 22.65 -0.76 -12.51
N GLU A 91 21.97 -1.17 -13.58
CA GLU A 91 22.57 -1.21 -14.91
C GLU A 91 22.68 0.17 -15.56
N VAL A 92 21.72 1.10 -15.37
CA VAL A 92 21.90 2.49 -15.81
C VAL A 92 23.08 3.16 -15.10
N ALA A 93 23.33 2.86 -13.83
CA ALA A 93 24.50 3.35 -13.11
C ALA A 93 25.82 2.78 -13.69
N ASN A 94 25.79 1.55 -14.21
CA ASN A 94 26.93 0.98 -14.92
C ASN A 94 27.19 1.71 -16.24
N VAL A 95 26.14 2.04 -17.01
CA VAL A 95 26.26 2.85 -18.23
C VAL A 95 26.89 4.21 -17.94
N ILE A 96 26.36 4.94 -16.94
CA ILE A 96 26.78 6.31 -16.59
C ILE A 96 28.22 6.36 -16.08
N ARG A 97 28.69 5.33 -15.40
CA ARG A 97 30.04 5.27 -14.80
C ARG A 97 31.14 5.00 -15.82
N GLU A 98 30.81 4.44 -16.98
CA GLU A 98 31.78 4.15 -18.03
C GLU A 98 32.19 5.44 -18.74
N LYS A 99 33.46 5.86 -18.57
CA LYS A 99 33.92 7.22 -18.90
C LYS A 99 34.37 7.39 -20.35
N GLN A 100 34.72 6.31 -21.03
CA GLN A 100 35.23 6.35 -22.41
C GLN A 100 34.17 5.92 -23.45
N GLY A 101 32.93 5.76 -23.00
CA GLY A 101 31.83 5.32 -23.83
C GLY A 101 31.11 6.46 -24.59
N SER A 102 29.84 6.23 -24.89
CA SER A 102 28.97 7.10 -25.67
C SER A 102 28.20 8.05 -24.75
N ASP A 103 28.39 9.35 -24.93
CA ASP A 103 27.61 10.38 -24.23
C ASP A 103 26.11 10.23 -24.49
N ALA A 104 25.72 9.77 -25.69
CA ALA A 104 24.32 9.50 -26.01
C ALA A 104 23.74 8.37 -25.15
N LEU A 105 24.52 7.32 -24.85
CA LEU A 105 24.10 6.27 -23.92
C LEU A 105 24.00 6.80 -22.48
N VAL A 106 24.95 7.62 -22.04
CA VAL A 106 24.92 8.25 -20.72
C VAL A 106 23.66 9.11 -20.56
N GLN A 107 23.30 9.91 -21.57
CA GLN A 107 22.09 10.73 -21.57
C GLN A 107 20.82 9.87 -21.48
N LYS A 108 20.71 8.82 -22.32
CA LYS A 108 19.56 7.90 -22.28
C LYS A 108 19.46 7.16 -20.94
N ALA A 109 20.58 6.69 -20.39
CA ALA A 109 20.63 6.03 -19.09
C ALA A 109 20.21 6.98 -17.94
N THR A 110 20.64 8.24 -17.99
CA THR A 110 20.24 9.27 -17.02
C THR A 110 18.74 9.57 -17.09
N ALA A 111 18.18 9.66 -18.29
CA ALA A 111 16.75 9.82 -18.49
C ALA A 111 15.95 8.63 -17.92
N LEU A 112 16.41 7.40 -18.20
CA LEU A 112 15.80 6.19 -17.65
C LEU A 112 15.90 6.13 -16.12
N GLN A 113 17.04 6.50 -15.54
CA GLN A 113 17.24 6.59 -14.09
C GLN A 113 16.25 7.58 -13.46
N THR A 114 16.07 8.74 -14.09
CA THR A 114 15.12 9.77 -13.64
C THR A 114 13.69 9.24 -13.69
N LYS A 115 13.30 8.57 -14.78
CA LYS A 115 11.98 7.96 -14.94
C LYS A 115 11.71 6.92 -13.85
N VAL A 116 12.64 6.00 -13.61
CA VAL A 116 12.51 4.99 -12.55
C VAL A 116 12.38 5.62 -11.17
N SER A 117 13.19 6.64 -10.88
CA SER A 117 13.12 7.34 -9.58
C SER A 117 11.77 8.04 -9.36
N ALA A 118 11.19 8.59 -10.43
CA ALA A 118 9.85 9.19 -10.38
C ALA A 118 8.77 8.13 -10.10
N LEU A 119 8.86 6.96 -10.75
CA LEU A 119 7.92 5.84 -10.53
C LEU A 119 8.00 5.31 -9.10
N GLU A 120 9.20 5.15 -8.53
CA GLU A 120 9.34 4.71 -7.13
C GLU A 120 8.73 5.71 -6.15
N LYS A 121 8.91 7.02 -6.39
CA LYS A 121 8.30 8.05 -5.56
C LYS A 121 6.78 8.05 -5.69
N GLN A 122 6.26 7.84 -6.89
CA GLN A 122 4.84 7.71 -7.13
C GLN A 122 4.27 6.48 -6.41
N GLU A 123 4.93 5.33 -6.51
CA GLU A 123 4.55 4.11 -5.80
C GLU A 123 4.46 4.31 -4.29
N GLN A 124 5.46 4.95 -3.68
CA GLN A 124 5.45 5.27 -2.24
C GLN A 124 4.28 6.18 -1.86
N ASN A 125 3.98 7.18 -2.69
CA ASN A 125 2.84 8.07 -2.46
C ASN A 125 1.51 7.31 -2.55
N LEU A 126 1.35 6.48 -3.58
CA LEU A 126 0.16 5.64 -3.75
C LEU A 126 -0.02 4.66 -2.58
N GLN A 127 1.06 4.03 -2.11
CA GLN A 127 1.02 3.16 -0.93
C GLN A 127 0.61 3.92 0.33
N THR A 128 1.11 5.15 0.52
CA THR A 128 0.72 5.99 1.66
C THR A 128 -0.78 6.31 1.64
N LYS A 129 -1.31 6.66 0.47
CA LYS A 129 -2.76 6.90 0.28
C LYS A 129 -3.57 5.63 0.52
N TRP A 130 -3.06 4.50 0.03
CA TRP A 130 -3.69 3.19 0.24
C TRP A 130 -3.79 2.82 1.71
N THR A 131 -2.73 3.02 2.50
CA THR A 131 -2.76 2.79 3.95
C THR A 131 -3.80 3.66 4.67
N ALA A 132 -4.00 4.91 4.23
CA ALA A 132 -5.05 5.78 4.77
C ALA A 132 -6.47 5.23 4.47
N ILE A 133 -6.68 4.73 3.25
CA ILE A 133 -7.92 4.07 2.84
C ILE A 133 -8.20 2.85 3.71
N GLU A 134 -7.20 1.97 3.89
CA GLU A 134 -7.34 0.77 4.73
C GLU A 134 -7.71 1.13 6.17
N LYS A 135 -7.08 2.16 6.73
CA LYS A 135 -7.39 2.66 8.08
C LYS A 135 -8.83 3.16 8.18
N ALA A 136 -9.32 3.89 7.17
CA ALA A 136 -10.71 4.36 7.15
C ALA A 136 -11.72 3.20 7.03
N ILE A 137 -11.42 2.19 6.19
CA ILE A 137 -12.23 0.97 6.09
C ILE A 137 -12.28 0.23 7.43
N GLN A 138 -11.14 0.05 8.10
CA GLN A 138 -11.08 -0.62 9.41
C GLN A 138 -11.86 0.14 10.49
N ALA A 139 -11.84 1.46 10.45
CA ALA A 139 -12.63 2.31 11.33
C ALA A 139 -14.13 2.34 10.98
N LYS A 140 -14.55 1.63 9.91
CA LYS A 140 -15.90 1.69 9.32
C LYS A 140 -16.33 3.11 8.92
N ASP A 141 -15.37 4.01 8.71
CA ASP A 141 -15.60 5.34 8.18
C ASP A 141 -15.66 5.25 6.64
N TYR A 142 -16.78 4.72 6.16
CA TYR A 142 -16.98 4.45 4.74
C TYR A 142 -17.11 5.72 3.89
N ASP A 143 -17.47 6.85 4.49
CA ASP A 143 -17.50 8.14 3.81
C ASP A 143 -16.09 8.66 3.52
N ALA A 144 -15.21 8.64 4.54
CA ALA A 144 -13.81 8.99 4.34
C ALA A 144 -13.13 8.00 3.37
N ALA A 145 -13.35 6.69 3.55
CA ALA A 145 -12.76 5.67 2.68
C ALA A 145 -13.20 5.85 1.22
N SER A 146 -14.50 6.06 0.96
CA SER A 146 -15.03 6.26 -0.40
C SER A 146 -14.44 7.51 -1.06
N THR A 147 -14.31 8.60 -0.31
CA THR A 147 -13.71 9.85 -0.78
C THR A 147 -12.25 9.65 -1.19
N GLN A 148 -11.48 8.97 -0.34
CA GLN A 148 -10.06 8.70 -0.58
C GLN A 148 -9.83 7.73 -1.74
N VAL A 149 -10.63 6.66 -1.86
CA VAL A 149 -10.55 5.73 -3.00
C VAL A 149 -10.88 6.43 -4.31
N THR A 150 -11.91 7.29 -4.31
CA THR A 150 -12.27 8.05 -5.51
C THR A 150 -11.16 9.00 -5.93
N ALA A 151 -10.51 9.69 -4.98
CA ALA A 151 -9.37 10.54 -5.25
C ALA A 151 -8.17 9.73 -5.79
N LEU A 152 -7.90 8.55 -5.23
CA LEU A 152 -6.83 7.66 -5.70
C LEU A 152 -7.08 7.18 -7.14
N LEU A 153 -8.33 6.86 -7.49
CA LEU A 153 -8.72 6.43 -8.83
C LEU A 153 -8.67 7.55 -9.89
N GLN A 154 -8.58 8.81 -9.47
CA GLN A 154 -8.38 9.96 -10.38
C GLN A 154 -6.90 10.20 -10.70
N GLU A 155 -5.97 9.54 -10.02
CA GLU A 155 -4.55 9.64 -10.32
C GLU A 155 -4.16 8.80 -11.54
N ASP A 156 -2.98 9.08 -12.10
CA ASP A 156 -2.41 8.24 -13.14
C ASP A 156 -1.91 6.91 -12.53
N LEU A 157 -2.68 5.85 -12.77
CA LEU A 157 -2.36 4.48 -12.33
C LEU A 157 -1.93 3.59 -13.50
N SER A 158 -1.59 4.15 -14.66
CA SER A 158 -1.24 3.38 -15.87
C SER A 158 -0.08 2.42 -15.65
N GLU A 159 0.92 2.83 -14.87
CA GLU A 159 2.09 2.01 -14.50
C GLU A 159 1.82 1.05 -13.33
N PHE A 160 0.68 1.22 -12.64
CA PHE A 160 0.29 0.50 -11.41
C PHE A 160 -1.05 -0.24 -11.54
N PRO A 161 -1.20 -1.17 -12.50
CA PRO A 161 -2.50 -1.83 -12.77
C PRO A 161 -3.03 -2.64 -11.59
N ALA A 162 -2.15 -3.21 -10.76
CA ALA A 162 -2.56 -3.91 -9.54
C ALA A 162 -3.20 -2.96 -8.52
N MET A 163 -2.61 -1.77 -8.32
CA MET A 163 -3.17 -0.74 -7.44
C MET A 163 -4.51 -0.22 -7.96
N LYS A 164 -4.62 0.01 -9.28
CA LYS A 164 -5.89 0.39 -9.91
C LYS A 164 -7.00 -0.63 -9.62
N LYS A 165 -6.73 -1.91 -9.90
CA LYS A 165 -7.67 -3.00 -9.65
C LYS A 165 -8.07 -3.07 -8.18
N GLN A 166 -7.08 -2.98 -7.28
CA GLN A 166 -7.31 -3.00 -5.83
C GLN A 166 -8.17 -1.83 -5.35
N ALA A 167 -7.98 -0.64 -5.90
CA ALA A 167 -8.81 0.53 -5.61
C ALA A 167 -10.25 0.41 -6.15
N GLU A 168 -10.44 -0.14 -7.34
CA GLU A 168 -11.76 -0.43 -7.92
C GLU A 168 -12.55 -1.46 -7.08
N GLU A 169 -11.88 -2.53 -6.64
CA GLU A 169 -12.45 -3.55 -5.76
C GLU A 169 -12.84 -2.97 -4.40
N ALA A 170 -11.98 -2.14 -3.81
CA ALA A 170 -12.30 -1.46 -2.56
C ALA A 170 -13.46 -0.47 -2.70
N GLN A 171 -13.55 0.27 -3.80
CA GLN A 171 -14.69 1.17 -4.05
C GLN A 171 -16.02 0.40 -4.00
N THR A 172 -16.06 -0.76 -4.66
CA THR A 172 -17.24 -1.62 -4.67
C THR A 172 -17.57 -2.13 -3.27
N LYS A 173 -16.56 -2.64 -2.55
CA LYS A 173 -16.72 -3.16 -1.20
C LYS A 173 -17.23 -2.09 -0.22
N ILE A 174 -16.63 -0.91 -0.24
CA ILE A 174 -17.03 0.23 0.61
C ILE A 174 -18.50 0.59 0.35
N MET A 175 -18.92 0.63 -0.92
CA MET A 175 -20.31 0.93 -1.26
C MET A 175 -21.28 -0.11 -0.67
N THR A 176 -20.97 -1.40 -0.80
CA THR A 176 -21.78 -2.49 -0.24
C THR A 176 -21.84 -2.45 1.29
N GLU A 177 -20.70 -2.27 1.96
CA GLU A 177 -20.63 -2.23 3.42
C GLU A 177 -21.33 -0.98 3.99
N LYS A 178 -21.22 0.16 3.30
CA LYS A 178 -21.96 1.38 3.65
C LYS A 178 -23.48 1.17 3.59
N GLN A 179 -23.97 0.53 2.53
CA GLN A 179 -25.40 0.23 2.40
C GLN A 179 -25.89 -0.75 3.49
N ALA A 180 -25.10 -1.77 3.79
CA ALA A 180 -25.41 -2.71 4.85
C ALA A 180 -25.46 -2.03 6.23
N LEU A 181 -24.52 -1.13 6.52
CA LEU A 181 -24.48 -0.37 7.77
C LEU A 181 -25.70 0.55 7.90
N ALA A 182 -26.08 1.24 6.84
CA ALA A 182 -27.28 2.09 6.83
C ALA A 182 -28.55 1.28 7.13
N LYS A 183 -28.68 0.10 6.52
CA LYS A 183 -29.82 -0.80 6.77
C LYS A 183 -29.86 -1.30 8.22
N GLN A 184 -28.71 -1.68 8.78
CA GLN A 184 -28.62 -2.08 10.19
C GLN A 184 -29.01 -0.95 11.15
N GLN A 185 -28.61 0.29 10.84
CA GLN A 185 -28.96 1.44 11.66
C GLN A 185 -30.47 1.75 11.62
N GLU A 186 -31.09 1.65 10.44
CA GLU A 186 -32.53 1.82 10.27
C GLU A 186 -33.33 0.76 11.03
N GLU A 187 -32.94 -0.52 10.92
CA GLU A 187 -33.57 -1.63 11.66
C GLU A 187 -33.41 -1.47 13.18
N ALA A 188 -32.23 -1.04 13.66
CA ALA A 188 -31.99 -0.79 15.07
C ALA A 188 -32.81 0.38 15.62
N GLN A 189 -33.00 1.44 14.82
CA GLN A 189 -33.81 2.60 15.22
C GLN A 189 -35.31 2.24 15.27
N ALA A 190 -35.82 1.51 14.28
CA ALA A 190 -37.20 1.03 14.27
C ALA A 190 -37.49 0.10 15.47
N ALA A 191 -36.52 -0.73 15.87
CA ALA A 191 -36.66 -1.60 17.06
C ALA A 191 -36.74 -0.79 18.37
N LYS A 192 -35.92 0.27 18.51
CA LYS A 192 -35.96 1.16 19.69
C LYS A 192 -37.29 1.92 19.77
N GLU A 193 -37.76 2.47 18.66
CA GLU A 193 -39.05 3.19 18.63
C GLU A 193 -40.23 2.27 19.00
N LYS A 194 -40.18 0.99 18.60
CA LYS A 194 -41.20 0.01 18.96
C LYS A 194 -41.18 -0.33 20.46
N GLN A 195 -40.00 -0.49 21.06
CA GLN A 195 -39.85 -0.74 22.51
C GLN A 195 -40.34 0.46 23.34
N GLU A 196 -40.02 1.69 22.95
CA GLU A 196 -40.48 2.90 23.64
C GLU A 196 -42.01 3.09 23.56
N ALA A 197 -42.64 2.69 22.45
CA ALA A 197 -44.09 2.74 22.29
C ALA A 197 -44.80 1.68 23.17
N GLU A 198 -44.23 0.49 23.31
CA GLU A 198 -44.78 -0.58 24.15
C GLU A 198 -44.69 -0.22 25.65
N GLN A 199 -43.59 0.41 26.11
CA GLN A 199 -43.45 0.88 27.50
C GLN A 199 -44.46 1.98 27.87
N LYS A 200 -44.70 2.95 26.98
CA LYS A 200 -45.71 4.02 27.22
C LYS A 200 -47.15 3.53 27.26
N THR A 201 -47.42 2.35 26.71
CA THR A 201 -48.76 1.75 26.72
C THR A 201 -48.99 0.94 28.00
N ALA A 202 -47.96 0.29 28.54
CA ALA A 202 -48.01 -0.43 29.82
C ALA A 202 -48.17 0.49 31.05
N GLU A 203 -47.59 1.69 31.03
CA GLU A 203 -47.68 2.65 32.15
C GLU A 203 -49.06 3.31 32.28
N LYS A 204 -49.87 3.31 31.22
CA LYS A 204 -51.24 3.85 31.22
C LYS A 204 -52.32 2.87 31.68
N GLU A 205 -52.01 1.57 31.76
CA GLU A 205 -52.95 0.53 32.21
C GLU A 205 -52.75 0.11 33.68
N ALA A 206 -51.82 0.74 34.42
CA ALA A 206 -51.71 0.55 35.86
C ALA A 206 -52.98 1.11 36.56
N PRO A 207 -53.79 0.27 37.22
CA PRO A 207 -55.01 0.73 37.86
C PRO A 207 -54.66 1.57 39.11
N MET A 208 -55.12 2.81 39.13
CA MET A 208 -55.32 3.56 40.37
C MET A 208 -56.46 2.89 41.14
N ASP A 209 -56.13 1.97 42.05
CA ASP A 209 -57.02 1.64 43.15
C ASP A 209 -56.29 1.90 44.46
N GLY A 210 -56.88 2.79 45.26
CA GLY A 210 -56.34 3.19 46.55
C GLY A 210 -56.67 2.14 47.60
N ALA A 211 -55.64 1.67 48.31
CA ALA A 211 -55.83 1.06 49.61
C ALA A 211 -54.53 1.17 50.42
N ASP A 212 -54.67 1.70 51.64
CA ASP A 212 -53.67 1.59 52.70
C ASP A 212 -53.22 0.13 52.83
N ALA A 213 -51.96 -0.14 52.49
CA ALA A 213 -51.28 -1.36 52.87
C ALA A 213 -49.81 -1.03 53.14
N ASN A 214 -49.42 -1.30 54.37
CA ASN A 214 -48.05 -1.33 54.85
C ASN A 214 -47.28 -2.35 54.00
N VAL A 215 -46.44 -1.88 53.05
CA VAL A 215 -45.60 -2.75 52.21
C VAL A 215 -44.18 -2.73 52.77
N GLU A 216 -43.81 -3.84 53.38
CA GLU A 216 -42.42 -4.24 53.58
C GLU A 216 -41.66 -4.08 52.26
N ALA A 217 -40.58 -3.30 52.28
CA ALA A 217 -39.74 -3.03 51.12
C ALA A 217 -39.23 -4.36 50.54
N ILE A 218 -39.81 -4.77 49.41
CA ILE A 218 -39.28 -5.87 48.61
C ILE A 218 -38.04 -5.32 47.91
N ALA A 219 -36.87 -5.84 48.28
CA ALA A 219 -35.61 -5.49 47.64
C ALA A 219 -35.70 -5.77 46.12
N PRO A 220 -35.20 -4.85 45.27
CA PRO A 220 -35.22 -5.05 43.82
C PRO A 220 -34.49 -6.33 43.44
N THR A 221 -35.00 -6.99 42.40
CA THR A 221 -34.40 -8.23 41.91
C THR A 221 -33.05 -7.95 41.23
N GLY A 222 -32.12 -8.91 41.25
CA GLY A 222 -30.76 -8.71 40.72
C GLY A 222 -30.71 -8.22 39.26
N ASP A 223 -31.66 -8.63 38.43
CA ASP A 223 -31.73 -8.26 37.01
C ASP A 223 -32.13 -6.78 36.79
N GLU A 224 -32.99 -6.22 37.65
CA GLU A 224 -33.41 -4.81 37.55
C GLU A 224 -32.28 -3.87 37.95
N ILE A 225 -31.50 -4.28 38.96
CA ILE A 225 -30.31 -3.55 39.40
C ILE A 225 -29.22 -3.57 38.32
N TYR A 226 -29.06 -4.70 37.62
CA TYR A 226 -28.11 -4.83 36.52
C TYR A 226 -28.42 -3.86 35.37
N GLN A 227 -29.69 -3.78 34.93
CA GLN A 227 -30.07 -2.90 33.84
C GLN A 227 -29.92 -1.41 34.21
N ALA A 228 -30.27 -1.04 35.44
CA ALA A 228 -30.11 0.32 35.93
C ALA A 228 -28.61 0.71 36.03
N GLY A 229 -27.77 -0.17 36.58
CA GLY A 229 -26.32 0.03 36.68
C GLY A 229 -25.66 0.14 35.30
N ALA A 230 -25.96 -0.77 34.38
CA ALA A 230 -25.41 -0.77 33.03
C ALA A 230 -25.81 0.49 32.24
N ALA A 231 -27.05 0.97 32.38
CA ALA A 231 -27.52 2.18 31.71
C ALA A 231 -26.79 3.44 32.20
N LEU A 232 -26.55 3.56 33.51
CA LEU A 232 -25.83 4.69 34.11
C LEU A 232 -24.35 4.69 33.71
N ILE A 233 -23.72 3.52 33.68
CA ILE A 233 -22.32 3.38 33.21
C ILE A 233 -22.20 3.77 31.74
N TYR A 234 -23.14 3.32 30.89
CA TYR A 234 -23.16 3.68 29.48
C TYR A 234 -23.32 5.20 29.28
N ALA A 235 -24.19 5.84 30.06
CA ALA A 235 -24.39 7.29 30.00
C ALA A 235 -23.14 8.08 30.38
N ASP A 236 -22.42 7.67 31.44
CA ASP A 236 -21.16 8.30 31.86
C ASP A 236 -20.05 8.15 30.80
N MET A 237 -19.90 6.95 30.21
CA MET A 237 -18.92 6.71 29.15
C MET A 237 -19.18 7.58 27.91
N MET A 238 -20.44 7.73 27.53
CA MET A 238 -20.84 8.60 26.41
C MET A 238 -20.59 10.07 26.71
N ALA A 239 -20.81 10.52 27.95
CA ALA A 239 -20.49 11.89 28.37
C ALA A 239 -18.98 12.19 28.31
N GLN A 240 -18.12 11.18 28.46
CA GLN A 240 -16.67 11.29 28.36
C GLN A 240 -16.12 11.15 26.93
N GLY A 241 -17.01 11.05 25.92
CA GLY A 241 -16.61 10.93 24.51
C GLY A 241 -15.98 9.60 24.14
N GLN A 242 -16.16 8.56 24.96
CA GLN A 242 -15.70 7.21 24.65
C GLN A 242 -16.72 6.53 23.72
N SER A 243 -16.24 5.91 22.64
CA SER A 243 -17.11 5.18 21.73
C SER A 243 -17.52 3.84 22.34
N ALA A 244 -18.76 3.41 22.07
CA ALA A 244 -19.34 2.14 22.51
C ALA A 244 -18.70 0.91 21.83
N GLY A 245 -17.38 0.78 21.95
CA GLY A 245 -16.68 -0.46 21.63
C GLY A 245 -17.18 -1.62 22.48
N SER A 246 -16.77 -2.83 22.14
CA SER A 246 -17.15 -4.08 22.82
C SER A 246 -16.59 -4.14 24.25
N PHE A 247 -17.27 -3.50 25.19
CA PHE A 247 -17.00 -3.62 26.62
C PHE A 247 -17.75 -4.83 27.17
N ILE A 248 -17.07 -5.62 28.00
CA ILE A 248 -17.68 -6.70 28.77
C ILE A 248 -17.89 -6.14 30.18
N ILE A 249 -19.14 -6.17 30.65
CA ILE A 249 -19.48 -5.90 32.04
C ILE A 249 -19.47 -7.26 32.73
N ASP A 250 -18.50 -7.50 33.61
CA ASP A 250 -18.38 -8.74 34.37
C ASP A 250 -18.88 -8.54 35.81
N GLU A 251 -19.77 -9.42 36.26
CA GLU A 251 -20.34 -9.42 37.61
C GLU A 251 -19.41 -10.13 38.58
N ASN A 252 -18.39 -9.42 39.08
CA ASN A 252 -17.45 -10.02 40.02
C ASN A 252 -17.33 -9.20 41.30
N TYR A 253 -18.40 -9.15 42.11
CA TYR A 253 -18.35 -9.21 43.58
C TYR A 253 -19.73 -8.89 44.20
N GLN A 254 -20.27 -9.78 45.03
CA GLN A 254 -21.21 -9.39 46.08
C GLN A 254 -20.42 -9.25 47.39
N TRP A 255 -20.29 -8.03 47.91
CA TRP A 255 -19.64 -7.79 49.20
C TRP A 255 -20.64 -8.09 50.32
N GLN A 256 -20.48 -9.22 51.02
CA GLN A 256 -21.27 -9.56 52.21
C GLN A 256 -20.58 -8.96 53.45
N GLY A 257 -20.90 -7.72 53.78
CA GLY A 257 -20.61 -7.12 55.09
C GLY A 257 -21.91 -6.68 55.75
N GLU A 258 -22.05 -6.98 57.03
CA GLU A 258 -23.32 -7.03 57.77
C GLU A 258 -24.08 -5.70 57.94
N ASP A 259 -23.62 -4.57 57.38
CA ASP A 259 -24.22 -3.27 57.69
C ASP A 259 -24.14 -2.19 56.58
N MET A 260 -23.89 -2.54 55.32
CA MET A 260 -23.97 -1.57 54.21
C MET A 260 -24.82 -2.09 53.06
N ALA A 261 -25.65 -1.19 52.51
CA ALA A 261 -26.59 -1.45 51.41
C ALA A 261 -25.93 -2.19 50.24
N ALA A 262 -26.74 -2.97 49.51
CA ALA A 262 -26.29 -3.78 48.37
C ALA A 262 -25.49 -2.91 47.38
N THR A 263 -24.17 -3.12 47.37
CA THR A 263 -23.24 -2.40 46.52
C THR A 263 -22.78 -3.34 45.41
N TYR A 264 -22.95 -2.93 44.16
CA TYR A 264 -22.57 -3.72 42.99
C TYR A 264 -21.33 -3.10 42.33
N ALA A 265 -20.33 -3.93 42.05
CA ALA A 265 -19.13 -3.53 41.33
C ALA A 265 -19.23 -3.95 39.87
N PHE A 266 -19.04 -3.00 38.96
CA PHE A 266 -18.99 -3.24 37.52
C PHE A 266 -17.60 -2.88 37.01
N GLN A 267 -16.93 -3.83 36.37
CA GLN A 267 -15.60 -3.61 35.80
C GLN A 267 -15.71 -3.44 34.29
N VAL A 268 -15.05 -2.40 33.77
CA VAL A 268 -14.98 -2.13 32.34
C VAL A 268 -13.62 -2.55 31.82
N TYR A 269 -13.60 -3.36 30.76
CA TYR A 269 -12.38 -3.88 30.13
C TYR A 269 -12.18 -3.30 28.74
N ASP A 270 -10.94 -2.95 28.40
CA ASP A 270 -10.54 -2.79 27.01
C ASP A 270 -10.40 -4.18 26.37
N ALA A 271 -10.95 -4.39 25.18
CA ALA A 271 -10.86 -5.66 24.45
C ALA A 271 -9.41 -6.13 24.22
N ALA A 272 -8.42 -5.23 24.29
CA ALA A 272 -7.00 -5.56 24.17
C ALA A 272 -6.27 -5.81 25.51
N SER A 273 -6.93 -5.61 26.66
CA SER A 273 -6.31 -5.68 27.99
C SER A 273 -7.05 -6.64 28.93
N PRO A 274 -6.35 -7.54 29.64
CA PRO A 274 -6.96 -8.37 30.68
C PRO A 274 -7.24 -7.62 31.99
N ASN A 275 -6.76 -6.38 32.13
CA ASN A 275 -6.99 -5.56 33.32
C ASN A 275 -8.12 -4.54 33.07
N PRO A 276 -9.01 -4.30 34.06
CA PRO A 276 -10.08 -3.33 33.93
C PRO A 276 -9.51 -1.91 33.85
N ILE A 277 -10.10 -1.10 32.97
CA ILE A 277 -9.75 0.31 32.77
C ILE A 277 -10.55 1.26 33.68
N ALA A 278 -11.64 0.78 34.27
CA ALA A 278 -12.44 1.50 35.26
C ALA A 278 -13.23 0.51 36.12
N THR A 279 -13.47 0.87 37.38
CA THR A 279 -14.43 0.17 38.25
C THR A 279 -15.54 1.13 38.63
N TYR A 280 -16.79 0.69 38.50
CA TYR A 280 -17.97 1.44 38.87
C TYR A 280 -18.66 0.77 40.05
N TRP A 281 -19.02 1.56 41.04
CA TRP A 281 -19.77 1.15 42.22
C TRP A 281 -21.18 1.69 42.12
N TYR A 282 -22.17 0.80 42.09
CA TYR A 282 -23.58 1.14 42.15
C TYR A 282 -24.12 0.93 43.56
N PHE A 283 -24.67 1.98 44.13
CA PHE A 283 -25.29 2.00 45.45
C PHE A 283 -26.81 1.89 45.27
N ALA A 284 -27.38 0.71 45.57
CA ALA A 284 -28.79 0.44 45.27
C ALA A 284 -29.77 1.30 46.10
N ASP A 285 -29.34 1.79 47.26
CA ASP A 285 -30.10 2.65 48.15
C ASP A 285 -30.21 4.10 47.65
N THR A 286 -29.12 4.65 47.12
CA THR A 286 -29.09 6.03 46.60
C THR A 286 -29.30 6.12 45.09
N GLN A 287 -29.23 4.97 44.40
CA GLN A 287 -29.14 4.88 42.94
C GLN A 287 -27.99 5.72 42.34
N GLU A 288 -26.91 5.91 43.12
CA GLU A 288 -25.72 6.61 42.65
C GLU A 288 -24.70 5.64 42.06
N VAL A 289 -23.97 6.12 41.05
CA VAL A 289 -22.82 5.43 40.47
C VAL A 289 -21.56 6.24 40.76
N GLN A 290 -20.56 5.59 41.37
CA GLN A 290 -19.24 6.17 41.58
C GLN A 290 -18.18 5.42 40.78
N ARG A 291 -17.34 6.18 40.07
CA ARG A 291 -16.21 5.64 39.31
C ARG A 291 -14.93 5.70 40.12
N GLN A 292 -14.14 4.63 40.08
CA GLN A 292 -12.80 4.53 40.64
C GLN A 292 -11.76 4.21 39.56
#